data_AF-A0AAD3XN81-F1
#
_entry.id   AF-A0AAD3XN81-F1
#
_cell.length_a   1.000
_cell.length_b   1.000
_cell.length_c   1.000
_cell.angle_alpha   90.00
_cell.angle_beta   90.00
_cell.angle_gamma   90.00
#
_symmetry.space_group_name_H-M   'P 1'
#
loop_
_entity.id
_entity.type
_entity.pdbx_description
1 polymer ?
#
loop_
_entity_poly.entity_id
_entity_poly.type
_entity_poly.pdbx_seq_one_letter_code
_entity_poly.pdbx_strand_id
1 'polypeptide(L)'
;MEGNEGKSTSHSYEEIRPTFSEFLSRILKIEELGAVGIKFLTGFQKGLEFLRRPPINDTSELVQNIIKANESKRLKSYMEAGYITSHDRVQRISDVKMCLHRLHEHLNKVKQLLVELECLLDDAGVVVKGDCESSCYYYLEQEETAPAVPPSRVIDVADFASLMAVIYSIVKQDFVMQERVVSSLNLKTSAGELESYCLMWSLRPMVNDDVIHEALRLVP
;
A
#
# COMPACT_ATOMS: atom_id res chain seq x y z
N MET A 1 -39.81 -22.61 26.36
CA MET A 1 -39.54 -22.94 24.95
C MET A 1 -38.35 -22.10 24.55
N GLU A 2 -37.17 -22.70 24.61
CA GLU A 2 -35.91 -22.10 24.17
C GLU A 2 -35.70 -22.40 22.69
N GLY A 3 -35.16 -21.43 21.97
CA GLY A 3 -34.32 -21.65 20.79
C GLY A 3 -35.03 -21.63 19.44
N ASN A 4 -34.88 -20.51 18.71
CA ASN A 4 -34.59 -20.59 17.28
C ASN A 4 -33.94 -19.33 16.65
N GLU A 5 -33.81 -18.21 17.36
CA GLU A 5 -33.23 -16.98 16.78
C GLU A 5 -31.70 -17.02 16.57
N GLY A 6 -30.99 -18.00 17.15
CA GLY A 6 -29.53 -18.14 17.01
C GLY A 6 -29.05 -18.97 15.81
N LYS A 7 -29.95 -19.51 14.97
CA LYS A 7 -29.60 -20.48 13.92
C LYS A 7 -29.37 -19.87 12.54
N SER A 8 -30.10 -18.81 12.19
CA SER A 8 -29.98 -18.15 10.87
C SER A 8 -28.70 -17.31 10.75
N THR A 9 -28.34 -16.59 11.83
CA THR A 9 -27.14 -15.73 11.88
C THR A 9 -25.84 -16.53 11.88
N SER A 10 -25.87 -17.76 12.40
CA SER A 10 -24.77 -18.71 12.32
C SER A 10 -24.54 -19.25 10.90
N HIS A 11 -25.58 -19.36 10.09
CA HIS A 11 -25.46 -19.95 8.74
C HIS A 11 -24.89 -18.93 7.76
N SER A 12 -25.37 -17.69 7.81
CA SER A 12 -24.97 -16.63 6.89
C SER A 12 -23.52 -16.14 7.15
N TYR A 13 -23.07 -16.11 8.41
CA TYR A 13 -21.67 -15.85 8.75
C TYR A 13 -20.71 -16.95 8.24
N GLU A 14 -21.08 -18.22 8.37
CA GLU A 14 -20.23 -19.34 7.92
C GLU A 14 -20.04 -19.37 6.39
N GLU A 15 -20.98 -18.81 5.63
CA GLU A 15 -20.89 -18.73 4.16
C GLU A 15 -19.91 -17.64 3.67
N ILE A 16 -19.94 -16.44 4.26
CA ILE A 16 -19.08 -15.32 3.83
C ILE A 16 -17.69 -15.34 4.47
N ARG A 17 -17.55 -15.99 5.63
CA ARG A 17 -16.31 -16.02 6.42
C ARG A 17 -15.07 -16.48 5.64
N PRO A 18 -15.10 -17.55 4.81
CA PRO A 18 -13.93 -17.96 4.04
C PRO A 18 -13.46 -16.87 3.06
N THR A 19 -14.41 -16.28 2.32
CA THR A 19 -14.15 -15.18 1.38
C THR A 19 -13.59 -13.95 2.09
N PHE A 20 -14.17 -13.60 3.23
CA PHE A 20 -13.73 -12.48 4.04
C PHE A 20 -12.30 -12.68 4.61
N SER A 21 -12.01 -13.88 5.11
CA SER A 21 -10.67 -14.24 5.61
C SER A 21 -9.61 -14.21 4.50
N GLU A 22 -9.95 -14.72 3.32
CA GLU A 22 -9.04 -14.68 2.16
C GLU A 22 -8.80 -13.24 1.69
N PHE A 23 -9.85 -12.42 1.66
CA PHE A 23 -9.77 -11.00 1.34
C PHE A 23 -8.80 -10.27 2.28
N LEU A 24 -8.95 -10.44 3.60
CA LEU A 24 -8.05 -9.81 4.57
C LEU A 24 -6.62 -10.33 4.46
N SER A 25 -6.42 -11.60 4.13
CA SER A 25 -5.09 -12.15 3.85
C SER A 25 -4.41 -11.46 2.65
N ARG A 26 -5.19 -11.10 1.62
CA ARG A 26 -4.70 -10.31 0.48
C ARG A 26 -4.40 -8.86 0.86
N ILE A 27 -5.21 -8.25 1.74
CA ILE A 27 -4.92 -6.92 2.30
C ILE A 27 -3.59 -6.91 3.04
N LEU A 28 -3.37 -7.85 3.97
CA LEU A 28 -2.10 -7.99 4.69
C LEU A 28 -0.93 -8.15 3.72
N LYS A 29 -1.12 -8.89 2.63
CA LYS A 29 -0.07 -9.05 1.62
C LYS A 29 0.27 -7.73 0.91
N ILE A 30 -0.72 -6.89 0.65
CA ILE A 30 -0.50 -5.54 0.11
C ILE A 30 0.26 -4.67 1.11
N GLU A 31 -0.04 -4.76 2.41
CA GLU A 31 0.69 -4.01 3.45
C GLU A 31 2.17 -4.41 3.51
N GLU A 32 2.47 -5.71 3.47
CA GLU A 32 3.85 -6.22 3.38
C GLU A 32 4.57 -5.66 2.15
N LEU A 33 3.90 -5.67 1.00
CA LEU A 33 4.45 -5.13 -0.23
C LEU A 33 4.69 -3.62 -0.12
N GLY A 34 3.80 -2.87 0.55
CA GLY A 34 3.97 -1.44 0.79
C GLY A 34 5.29 -1.11 1.50
N ALA A 35 5.63 -1.91 2.52
CA ALA A 35 6.91 -1.80 3.25
C ALA A 35 8.14 -2.14 2.38
N VAL A 36 7.96 -2.95 1.33
CA VAL A 36 9.00 -3.23 0.33
C VAL A 36 9.12 -2.09 -0.68
N GLY A 37 7.99 -1.55 -1.15
CA GLY A 37 7.92 -0.44 -2.10
C GLY A 37 8.67 0.79 -1.60
N ILE A 38 8.44 1.19 -0.34
CA ILE A 38 9.13 2.35 0.26
C ILE A 38 10.66 2.17 0.28
N LYS A 39 11.17 0.95 0.49
CA LYS A 39 12.62 0.70 0.48
C LYS A 39 13.23 0.97 -0.89
N PHE A 40 12.53 0.63 -1.97
CA PHE A 40 12.99 0.93 -3.33
C PHE A 40 12.89 2.42 -3.63
N LEU A 41 11.83 3.10 -3.17
CA LEU A 41 11.69 4.55 -3.34
C LEU A 41 12.80 5.31 -2.59
N THR A 42 13.08 4.95 -1.35
CA THR A 42 14.21 5.52 -0.58
C THR A 42 15.56 5.18 -1.23
N GLY A 43 15.71 3.99 -1.80
CA GLY A 43 16.91 3.60 -2.57
C GLY A 43 17.11 4.48 -3.81
N PHE A 44 16.02 4.73 -4.54
CA PHE A 44 16.00 5.64 -5.68
C PHE A 44 16.41 7.06 -5.26
N GLN A 45 15.80 7.58 -4.19
CA GLN A 45 16.12 8.90 -3.64
C GLN A 45 17.61 9.02 -3.28
N LYS A 46 18.13 8.09 -2.46
CA LYS A 46 19.54 8.10 -2.03
C LYS A 46 20.50 8.02 -3.20
N GLY A 47 20.19 7.18 -4.20
CA GLY A 47 21.00 7.04 -5.40
C GLY A 47 21.05 8.34 -6.21
N LEU A 48 19.90 9.03 -6.32
CA LEU A 48 19.81 10.27 -7.08
C LEU A 48 20.43 11.46 -6.35
N GLU A 49 20.26 11.56 -5.04
CA GLU A 49 20.92 12.55 -4.19
C GLU A 49 22.44 12.41 -4.24
N PHE A 50 22.97 11.18 -4.25
CA PHE A 50 24.40 10.95 -4.43
C PHE A 50 24.92 11.53 -5.75
N LEU A 51 24.18 11.32 -6.85
CA LEU A 51 24.55 11.85 -8.17
C LEU A 51 24.47 13.37 -8.26
N ARG A 52 23.72 14.01 -7.36
CA ARG A 52 23.51 15.46 -7.28
C ARG A 52 24.33 16.14 -6.20
N ARG A 53 25.16 15.38 -5.48
CA ARG A 53 25.94 15.90 -4.36
C ARG A 53 26.73 17.13 -4.81
N PRO A 54 26.63 18.26 -4.09
CA PRO A 54 27.41 19.43 -4.44
C PRO A 54 28.91 19.13 -4.28
N PRO A 55 29.75 19.86 -5.03
CA PRO A 55 31.20 19.78 -4.86
C PRO A 55 31.63 20.07 -3.43
N ILE A 56 32.82 19.58 -3.04
CA ILE A 56 33.40 19.91 -1.74
C ILE A 56 33.56 21.43 -1.65
N ASN A 57 33.07 22.01 -0.56
CA ASN A 57 33.27 23.41 -0.26
C ASN A 57 34.75 23.66 0.08
N ASP A 58 35.46 24.34 -0.81
CA ASP A 58 36.88 24.65 -0.72
C ASP A 58 37.14 26.08 -0.20
N THR A 59 36.14 26.76 0.35
CA THR A 59 36.29 28.10 0.94
C THR A 59 37.07 28.11 2.25
N SER A 60 37.16 26.97 2.93
CA SER A 60 37.91 26.82 4.18
C SER A 60 39.40 26.73 3.94
N GLU A 61 40.19 27.53 4.65
CA GLU A 61 41.66 27.51 4.59
C GLU A 61 42.23 26.11 4.89
N LEU A 62 41.62 25.38 5.83
CA LEU A 62 42.01 24.00 6.14
C LEU A 62 41.82 23.08 4.92
N VAL A 63 40.67 23.16 4.26
CA VAL A 63 40.36 22.32 3.07
C VAL A 63 41.32 22.66 1.93
N GLN A 64 41.61 23.94 1.71
CA GLN A 64 42.58 24.37 0.70
C GLN A 64 43.98 23.85 0.99
N ASN A 65 44.43 23.94 2.25
CA ASN A 65 45.75 23.45 2.65
C ASN A 65 45.86 21.93 2.45
N ILE A 66 44.79 21.17 2.77
CA ILE A 66 44.73 19.73 2.51
C ILE A 66 44.81 19.43 1.01
N ILE A 67 44.03 20.14 0.16
CA ILE A 67 44.04 19.93 -1.29
C ILE A 67 45.42 20.24 -1.87
N LYS A 68 46.03 21.37 -1.49
CA LYS A 68 47.37 21.78 -1.95
C LYS A 68 48.45 20.77 -1.53
N ALA A 69 48.41 20.30 -0.29
CA ALA A 69 49.37 19.32 0.22
C ALA A 69 49.29 17.95 -0.48
N ASN A 70 48.15 17.62 -1.09
CA ASN A 70 47.89 16.33 -1.75
C ASN A 70 47.70 16.46 -3.27
N GLU A 71 48.16 17.56 -3.86
CA GLU A 71 47.93 17.88 -5.27
C GLU A 71 48.49 16.78 -6.19
N SER A 72 47.61 16.19 -6.99
CA SER A 72 47.98 15.16 -7.96
C SER A 72 47.09 15.26 -9.19
N LYS A 73 47.55 14.75 -10.34
CA LYS A 73 46.71 14.66 -11.56
C LYS A 73 45.39 13.95 -11.28
N ARG A 74 45.45 12.87 -10.49
CA ARG A 74 44.26 12.10 -10.08
C ARG A 74 43.28 12.94 -9.26
N LEU A 75 43.77 13.70 -8.27
CA LEU A 75 42.90 14.56 -7.44
C LEU A 75 42.25 15.66 -8.30
N LYS A 76 43.00 16.31 -9.19
CA LYS A 76 42.45 17.32 -10.11
C LYS A 76 41.33 16.75 -10.98
N SER A 77 41.56 15.62 -11.65
CA SER A 77 40.53 14.97 -12.47
C SER A 77 39.30 14.55 -11.64
N TYR A 78 39.49 14.13 -10.39
CA TYR A 78 38.38 13.81 -9.48
C TYR A 78 37.56 15.06 -9.10
N MET A 79 38.22 16.19 -8.84
CA MET A 79 37.55 17.47 -8.57
C MET A 79 36.79 17.98 -9.81
N GLU A 80 37.42 17.94 -10.99
CA GLU A 80 36.81 18.30 -12.28
C GLU A 80 35.57 17.44 -12.60
N ALA A 81 35.58 16.17 -12.20
CA ALA A 81 34.44 15.25 -12.35
C ALA A 81 33.29 15.50 -11.35
N GLY A 82 33.42 16.52 -10.48
CA GLY A 82 32.43 16.86 -9.46
C GLY A 82 32.53 15.97 -8.22
N TYR A 83 33.72 15.52 -7.84
CA TYR A 83 33.98 14.73 -6.64
C TYR A 83 33.25 13.38 -6.62
N ILE A 84 32.99 12.82 -7.80
CA ILE A 84 32.40 11.50 -8.00
C ILE A 84 33.26 10.75 -9.03
N THR A 85 33.69 9.53 -8.71
CA THR A 85 34.46 8.74 -9.67
C THR A 85 33.55 8.25 -10.80
N SER A 86 34.10 8.03 -12.00
CA SER A 86 33.31 7.49 -13.13
C SER A 86 32.69 6.13 -12.79
N HIS A 87 33.40 5.29 -12.04
CA HIS A 87 32.91 4.00 -11.56
C HIS A 87 31.70 4.19 -10.63
N ASP A 88 31.81 5.06 -9.62
CA ASP A 88 30.71 5.33 -8.69
C ASP A 88 29.50 5.90 -9.41
N ARG A 89 29.72 6.79 -10.38
CA ARG A 89 28.64 7.36 -11.20
C ARG A 89 27.89 6.27 -11.97
N VAL A 90 28.60 5.37 -12.64
CA VAL A 90 27.99 4.26 -13.39
C VAL A 90 27.23 3.32 -12.46
N GLN A 91 27.83 2.93 -11.33
CA GLN A 91 27.19 2.06 -10.35
C GLN A 91 25.92 2.71 -9.80
N ARG A 92 25.96 3.99 -9.43
CA ARG A 92 24.81 4.71 -8.86
C ARG A 92 23.68 4.89 -9.86
N ILE A 93 23.98 5.15 -11.12
CA ILE A 93 22.96 5.17 -12.18
C ILE A 93 22.32 3.79 -12.33
N SER A 94 23.10 2.71 -12.25
CA SER A 94 22.59 1.34 -12.26
C SER A 94 21.66 1.08 -11.06
N ASP A 95 22.08 1.47 -9.85
CA ASP A 95 21.29 1.32 -8.62
C ASP A 95 19.94 2.05 -8.73
N VAL A 96 19.95 3.31 -9.21
CA VAL A 96 18.72 4.12 -9.42
C VAL A 96 17.79 3.45 -10.42
N LYS A 97 18.30 2.98 -11.55
CA LYS A 97 17.50 2.26 -12.57
C LYS A 97 16.93 0.96 -12.02
N MET A 98 17.72 0.21 -11.25
CA MET A 98 17.27 -1.01 -10.59
C MET A 98 16.16 -0.72 -9.59
N CYS A 99 16.27 0.33 -8.77
CA CYS A 99 15.21 0.73 -7.85
C CYS A 99 13.91 1.07 -8.60
N LEU A 100 14.00 1.84 -9.70
CA LEU A 100 12.84 2.16 -10.54
C LEU A 100 12.20 0.90 -11.14
N HIS A 101 13.01 -0.03 -11.62
CA HIS A 101 12.52 -1.30 -12.15
C HIS A 101 11.79 -2.12 -11.08
N ARG A 102 12.37 -2.23 -9.87
CA ARG A 102 11.76 -2.94 -8.74
C ARG A 102 10.49 -2.26 -8.22
N LEU A 103 10.37 -0.94 -8.33
CA LEU A 103 9.12 -0.22 -8.06
C LEU A 103 8.02 -0.60 -9.05
N HIS A 104 8.33 -0.70 -10.35
CA HIS A 104 7.34 -1.16 -11.34
C HIS A 104 6.94 -2.62 -11.10
N GLU A 105 7.89 -3.50 -10.77
CA GLU A 105 7.60 -4.88 -10.39
C GLU A 105 6.68 -4.95 -9.17
N HIS A 106 6.96 -4.13 -8.15
CA HIS A 106 6.11 -3.99 -6.96
C HIS A 106 4.68 -3.55 -7.34
N LEU A 107 4.51 -2.52 -8.17
CA LEU A 107 3.19 -2.07 -8.60
C LEU A 107 2.44 -3.17 -9.36
N ASN A 108 3.11 -3.94 -10.21
CA ASN A 108 2.48 -5.06 -10.91
C ASN A 108 1.96 -6.14 -9.94
N LYS A 109 2.70 -6.43 -8.86
CA LYS A 109 2.25 -7.37 -7.82
C LYS A 109 1.04 -6.84 -7.06
N VAL A 110 1.05 -5.57 -6.66
CA VAL A 110 -0.11 -4.95 -5.99
C VAL A 110 -1.32 -4.93 -6.93
N LYS A 111 -1.12 -4.65 -8.22
CA LYS A 111 -2.18 -4.69 -9.23
C LYS A 111 -2.79 -6.08 -9.39
N GLN A 112 -1.99 -7.15 -9.35
CA GLN A 112 -2.51 -8.52 -9.36
C GLN A 112 -3.37 -8.79 -8.12
N LEU A 113 -2.91 -8.39 -6.93
CA LEU A 113 -3.68 -8.53 -5.70
C LEU A 113 -4.97 -7.72 -5.73
N LEU A 114 -4.99 -6.54 -6.35
CA LEU A 114 -6.22 -5.76 -6.53
C LEU A 114 -7.24 -6.48 -7.41
N VAL A 115 -6.80 -7.18 -8.46
CA VAL A 115 -7.69 -8.00 -9.29
C VAL A 115 -8.24 -9.18 -8.48
N GLU A 116 -7.41 -9.82 -7.66
CA GLU A 116 -7.87 -10.89 -6.75
C GLU A 116 -8.89 -10.37 -5.73
N LEU A 117 -8.68 -9.17 -5.17
CA LEU A 117 -9.65 -8.52 -4.28
C LEU A 117 -10.98 -8.18 -4.99
N GLU A 118 -10.94 -7.75 -6.25
CA GLU A 118 -12.15 -7.54 -7.07
C GLU A 118 -12.93 -8.84 -7.23
N CYS A 119 -12.28 -9.96 -7.53
CA CYS A 119 -12.95 -11.26 -7.62
C CYS A 119 -13.60 -11.68 -6.29
N LEU A 120 -12.90 -11.49 -5.16
CA LEU A 120 -13.45 -11.80 -3.84
C LEU A 120 -14.64 -10.91 -3.46
N LEU A 121 -14.68 -9.66 -3.95
CA LEU A 121 -15.85 -8.79 -3.79
C LEU A 121 -17.04 -9.27 -4.62
N ASP A 122 -16.81 -9.71 -5.86
CA ASP A 122 -17.84 -10.28 -6.71
C ASP A 122 -18.44 -11.54 -6.06
N ASP A 123 -17.59 -12.42 -5.52
CA ASP A 123 -18.01 -13.62 -4.78
C ASP A 123 -18.87 -13.26 -3.55
N ALA A 124 -18.45 -12.27 -2.76
CA ALA A 124 -19.24 -11.79 -1.62
C ALA A 124 -20.60 -11.21 -2.08
N GLY A 125 -20.65 -10.53 -3.23
CA GLY A 125 -21.87 -10.01 -3.82
C GLY A 125 -22.86 -11.10 -4.26
N VAL A 126 -22.36 -12.27 -4.68
CA VAL A 126 -23.20 -13.45 -4.98
C VAL A 126 -23.83 -14.00 -3.70
N VAL A 127 -23.06 -14.13 -2.62
CA VAL A 127 -23.54 -14.61 -1.31
C VAL A 127 -24.65 -13.69 -0.76
N VAL A 128 -24.44 -12.37 -0.81
CA VAL A 128 -25.45 -11.38 -0.36
C VAL A 128 -26.77 -11.52 -1.15
N LYS A 129 -26.71 -11.76 -2.47
CA LYS A 129 -27.91 -11.93 -3.29
C LYS A 129 -28.65 -13.22 -2.96
N GLY A 130 -27.93 -14.32 -2.74
CA GLY A 130 -28.50 -15.61 -2.35
C GLY A 130 -29.22 -15.54 -1.00
N ASP A 131 -28.65 -14.82 -0.03
CA ASP A 131 -29.27 -14.63 1.29
C ASP A 131 -30.53 -13.75 1.23
N CYS A 132 -30.51 -12.69 0.41
CA CYS A 132 -31.67 -11.83 0.18
C CYS A 132 -32.85 -12.59 -0.48
N GLU A 133 -32.57 -13.45 -1.46
CA GLU A 133 -33.58 -14.31 -2.09
C GLU A 133 -34.12 -15.35 -1.09
N SER A 134 -33.25 -15.98 -0.30
CA SER A 134 -33.65 -16.94 0.76
C SER A 134 -34.58 -16.28 1.78
N SER A 135 -34.26 -15.06 2.23
CA SER A 135 -35.04 -14.28 3.19
C SER A 135 -36.45 -13.93 2.68
N CYS A 136 -36.61 -13.66 1.38
CA CYS A 136 -37.89 -13.30 0.76
C CYS A 136 -38.96 -14.40 0.82
N TYR A 137 -38.57 -15.68 0.94
CA TYR A 137 -39.50 -16.79 1.04
C TYR A 137 -40.11 -16.96 2.44
N TYR A 138 -39.47 -16.42 3.48
CA TYR A 138 -39.94 -16.56 4.86
C TYR A 138 -40.87 -15.42 5.30
N TYR A 139 -40.84 -14.26 4.65
CA TYR A 139 -41.69 -13.11 5.00
C TYR A 139 -43.13 -13.18 4.47
N LEU A 140 -43.46 -14.12 3.59
CA LEU A 140 -44.83 -14.30 3.12
C LEU A 140 -45.70 -15.17 4.06
N GLU A 141 -45.14 -15.69 5.17
CA GLU A 141 -45.85 -16.60 6.08
C GLU A 141 -46.05 -16.09 7.52
N GLN A 142 -45.69 -14.85 7.87
CA GLN A 142 -45.81 -14.38 9.26
C GLN A 142 -46.67 -13.11 9.40
N GLU A 143 -47.93 -13.30 9.83
CA GLU A 143 -48.79 -12.25 10.39
C GLU A 143 -48.31 -11.83 11.81
N GLU A 144 -48.45 -10.52 12.05
CA GLU A 144 -48.30 -9.71 13.29
C GLU A 144 -47.94 -10.40 14.62
N THR A 145 -46.88 -9.92 15.31
CA THR A 145 -47.04 -9.25 16.65
C THR A 145 -45.78 -8.48 17.13
N ALA A 146 -46.01 -7.22 17.54
CA ALA A 146 -45.39 -6.32 18.56
C ALA A 146 -43.85 -6.24 18.86
N PRO A 147 -43.34 -5.05 19.28
CA PRO A 147 -41.92 -4.72 19.27
C PRO A 147 -41.21 -4.94 20.63
N ALA A 148 -39.99 -5.47 20.62
CA ALA A 148 -39.15 -5.56 21.81
C ALA A 148 -37.65 -5.39 21.48
N VAL A 149 -37.05 -4.37 22.12
CA VAL A 149 -35.61 -4.16 22.44
C VAL A 149 -34.65 -4.02 21.24
N PRO A 150 -33.79 -2.97 21.18
CA PRO A 150 -32.85 -2.84 20.07
C PRO A 150 -31.80 -3.96 20.16
N PRO A 151 -31.66 -4.81 19.14
CA PRO A 151 -30.67 -5.87 19.18
C PRO A 151 -29.26 -5.27 19.17
N SER A 152 -28.37 -5.81 20.00
CA SER A 152 -26.92 -5.73 19.80
C SER A 152 -26.66 -5.94 18.31
N ARG A 153 -25.99 -5.00 17.63
CA ARG A 153 -25.76 -5.08 16.17
C ARG A 153 -25.13 -6.43 15.83
N VAL A 154 -25.95 -7.34 15.33
CA VAL A 154 -25.50 -8.60 14.74
C VAL A 154 -24.98 -8.22 13.36
N ILE A 155 -23.69 -8.46 13.11
CA ILE A 155 -23.07 -8.16 11.83
C ILE A 155 -23.63 -9.16 10.82
N ASP A 156 -24.26 -8.65 9.76
CA ASP A 156 -24.86 -9.45 8.69
C ASP A 156 -23.88 -9.64 7.51
N VAL A 157 -24.20 -10.55 6.58
CA VAL A 157 -23.47 -10.78 5.32
C VAL A 157 -23.31 -9.49 4.53
N ALA A 158 -24.35 -8.65 4.50
CA ALA A 158 -24.33 -7.34 3.86
C ALA A 158 -23.32 -6.39 4.51
N ASP A 159 -23.11 -6.47 5.83
CA ASP A 159 -22.13 -5.66 6.56
C ASP A 159 -20.70 -6.08 6.20
N PHE A 160 -20.43 -7.39 6.10
CA PHE A 160 -19.13 -7.91 5.65
C PHE A 160 -18.81 -7.47 4.22
N ALA A 161 -19.75 -7.63 3.29
CA ALA A 161 -19.57 -7.21 1.90
C ALA A 161 -19.35 -5.69 1.79
N SER A 162 -20.09 -4.90 2.58
CA SER A 162 -19.91 -3.45 2.65
C SER A 162 -18.54 -3.07 3.18
N LEU A 163 -18.06 -3.73 4.24
CA LEU A 163 -16.74 -3.50 4.83
C LEU A 163 -15.62 -3.86 3.83
N MET A 164 -15.73 -5.00 3.14
CA MET A 164 -14.79 -5.38 2.08
C MET A 164 -14.74 -4.32 0.97
N ALA A 165 -15.91 -3.84 0.52
CA ALA A 165 -15.98 -2.82 -0.53
C ALA A 165 -15.32 -1.50 -0.10
N VAL A 166 -15.53 -1.08 1.15
CA VAL A 166 -14.88 0.11 1.73
C VAL A 166 -13.36 -0.08 1.75
N ILE A 167 -12.86 -1.19 2.30
CA ILE A 167 -11.42 -1.48 2.38
C ILE A 167 -10.79 -1.53 0.99
N TYR A 168 -11.42 -2.21 0.03
CA TYR A 168 -10.95 -2.26 -1.33
C TYR A 168 -10.86 -0.86 -1.96
N SER A 169 -11.86 -0.01 -1.74
CA SER A 169 -11.84 1.36 -2.26
C SER A 169 -10.67 2.18 -1.71
N ILE A 170 -10.38 2.01 -0.41
CA ILE A 170 -9.25 2.64 0.29
C ILE A 170 -7.92 2.16 -0.33
N VAL A 171 -7.74 0.85 -0.45
CA VAL A 171 -6.49 0.28 -0.98
C VAL A 171 -6.29 0.61 -2.45
N LYS A 172 -7.36 0.65 -3.24
CA LYS A 172 -7.30 1.08 -4.65
C LYS A 172 -6.85 2.53 -4.77
N GLN A 173 -7.33 3.41 -3.92
CA GLN A 173 -6.91 4.82 -3.91
C GLN A 173 -5.43 4.97 -3.51
N ASP A 174 -4.98 4.22 -2.51
CA ASP A 174 -3.55 4.15 -2.11
C ASP A 174 -2.68 3.69 -3.29
N PHE A 175 -3.09 2.62 -3.98
CA PHE A 175 -2.40 2.13 -5.19
C PHE A 175 -2.33 3.18 -6.31
N VAL A 176 -3.43 3.89 -6.62
CA VAL A 176 -3.43 4.94 -7.66
C VAL A 176 -2.46 6.07 -7.30
N MET A 177 -2.37 6.43 -6.03
CA MET A 177 -1.39 7.41 -5.56
C MET A 177 0.05 6.90 -5.74
N GLN A 178 0.32 5.65 -5.36
CA GLN A 178 1.61 4.99 -5.56
C GLN A 178 2.00 4.90 -7.04
N GLU A 179 1.07 4.55 -7.92
CA GLU A 179 1.28 4.48 -9.38
C GLU A 179 1.67 5.85 -9.97
N ARG A 180 1.01 6.92 -9.52
CA ARG A 180 1.34 8.30 -9.92
C ARG A 180 2.73 8.70 -9.44
N VAL A 181 3.08 8.36 -8.20
CA VAL A 181 4.43 8.59 -7.67
C VAL A 181 5.46 7.90 -8.56
N VAL A 182 5.36 6.59 -8.79
CA VAL A 182 6.35 5.84 -9.59
C VAL A 182 6.43 6.37 -11.02
N SER A 183 5.29 6.69 -11.64
CA SER A 183 5.23 7.23 -13.01
C SER A 183 5.93 8.59 -13.15
N SER A 184 6.01 9.37 -12.08
CA SER A 184 6.71 10.67 -12.08
C SER A 184 8.23 10.54 -11.90
N LEU A 185 8.73 9.38 -11.44
CA LEU A 185 10.14 9.19 -11.12
C LEU A 185 11.02 9.15 -12.37
N ASN A 186 12.04 10.00 -12.39
CA ASN A 186 13.07 10.01 -13.40
C ASN A 186 14.35 10.69 -12.86
N LEU A 187 15.42 10.71 -13.66
CA LEU A 187 16.70 11.29 -13.22
C LEU A 187 16.65 12.81 -12.96
N LYS A 188 15.58 13.50 -13.39
CA LYS A 188 15.37 14.94 -13.20
C LYS A 188 14.43 15.26 -12.02
N THR A 189 13.73 14.29 -11.44
CA THR A 189 12.81 14.49 -10.30
C THR A 189 13.53 15.19 -9.15
N SER A 190 13.10 16.37 -8.73
CA SER A 190 13.82 17.19 -7.73
C SER A 190 13.90 16.54 -6.34
N ALA A 191 14.79 17.04 -5.49
CA ALA A 191 14.90 16.53 -4.12
C ALA A 191 13.62 16.78 -3.30
N GLY A 192 13.01 17.95 -3.44
CA GLY A 192 11.75 18.28 -2.75
C GLY A 192 10.56 17.43 -3.23
N GLU A 193 10.48 17.12 -4.53
CA GLU A 193 9.49 16.16 -5.06
C GLU A 193 9.72 14.77 -4.47
N LEU A 194 10.96 14.27 -4.46
CA LEU A 194 11.28 12.96 -3.90
C LEU A 194 10.96 12.85 -2.42
N GLU A 195 11.29 13.87 -1.63
CA GLU A 195 10.94 13.92 -0.21
C GLU A 195 9.42 13.87 -0.02
N SER A 196 8.68 14.65 -0.81
CA SER A 196 7.21 14.64 -0.79
C SER A 196 6.64 13.27 -1.17
N TYR A 197 7.21 12.61 -2.18
CA TYR A 197 6.80 11.27 -2.61
C TYR A 197 7.06 10.22 -1.54
N CYS A 198 8.25 10.22 -0.92
CA CYS A 198 8.59 9.32 0.19
C CYS A 198 7.64 9.53 1.38
N LEU A 199 7.31 10.78 1.69
CA LEU A 199 6.39 11.12 2.76
C LEU A 199 4.97 10.63 2.47
N MET A 200 4.43 10.90 1.28
CA MET A 200 3.10 10.42 0.89
C MET A 200 3.00 8.89 0.94
N TRP A 201 4.04 8.19 0.48
CA TRP A 201 4.08 6.73 0.50
C TRP A 201 4.15 6.16 1.93
N SER A 202 4.87 6.85 2.82
CA SER A 202 5.05 6.42 4.22
C SER A 202 3.85 6.73 5.10
N LEU A 203 3.21 7.90 4.89
CA LEU A 203 2.04 8.34 5.66
C LEU A 203 0.72 7.71 5.20
N ARG A 204 0.68 7.17 3.96
CA ARG A 204 -0.50 6.51 3.38
C ARG A 204 -1.80 7.31 3.59
N PRO A 205 -1.89 8.57 3.12
CA PRO A 205 -2.99 9.48 3.45
C PRO A 205 -4.38 9.02 2.99
N MET A 206 -4.45 8.04 2.07
CA MET A 206 -5.71 7.46 1.59
C MET A 206 -6.20 6.31 2.47
N VAL A 207 -5.35 5.81 3.37
CA VAL A 207 -5.59 4.61 4.17
C VAL A 207 -6.06 5.00 5.55
N ASN A 208 -7.20 4.45 5.95
CA ASN A 208 -7.68 4.52 7.30
C ASN A 208 -7.37 3.20 8.00
N ASP A 209 -6.29 3.19 8.79
CA ASP A 209 -5.83 1.99 9.50
C ASP A 209 -6.87 1.48 10.51
N ASP A 210 -7.72 2.36 11.06
CA ASP A 210 -8.78 1.95 11.99
C ASP A 210 -9.78 1.00 11.34
N VAL A 211 -10.13 1.23 10.07
CA VAL A 211 -11.07 0.38 9.30
C VAL A 211 -10.45 -1.00 9.04
N ILE A 212 -9.16 -1.04 8.70
CA ILE A 212 -8.44 -2.31 8.47
C ILE A 212 -8.33 -3.09 9.78
N HIS A 213 -7.96 -2.42 10.87
CA HIS A 213 -7.86 -3.03 12.19
C HIS A 213 -9.20 -3.53 12.72
N GLU A 214 -10.28 -2.78 12.50
CA GLU A 214 -11.63 -3.23 12.85
C GLU A 214 -11.99 -4.51 12.10
N ALA A 215 -11.74 -4.56 10.79
CA ALA A 215 -12.01 -5.75 9.98
C ALA A 215 -11.20 -6.97 10.42
N LEU A 216 -9.93 -6.78 10.76
CA LEU A 216 -9.06 -7.87 11.25
C LEU A 216 -9.55 -8.46 12.58
N ARG A 217 -10.24 -7.69 13.43
CA ARG A 217 -10.82 -8.21 14.69
C ARG A 217 -12.02 -9.13 14.47
N LEU A 218 -12.62 -9.10 13.28
CA LEU A 218 -13.77 -9.94 12.92
C LEU A 218 -13.34 -11.34 12.43
N VAL A 219 -12.04 -11.56 12.24
CA VAL A 219 -11.46 -12.87 11.93
C VAL A 219 -10.86 -13.46 13.23
N PRO A 220 -11.31 -14.66 13.66
CA PRO A 220 -10.78 -15.35 14.83
C PRO A 220 -9.31 -15.80 14.70
#